data_AF-A4J8Y9-F1
#
_entry.id   AF-A4J8Y9-F1
#
_cell.length_a   1.000
_cell.length_b   1.000
_cell.length_c   1.000
_cell.angle_alpha   90.00
_cell.angle_beta   90.00
_cell.angle_gamma   90.00
#
_symmetry.space_group_name_H-M   'P 1'
#
loop_
_entity.id
_entity.type
_entity.pdbx_description
1 polymer ?
#
loop_
_entity_poly.entity_id
_entity_poly.type
_entity_poly.pdbx_seq_one_letter_code
_entity_poly.pdbx_strand_id
1 'polypeptide(L)'
;MINCLKAINTPYTILFLDDFFIRKPINQNHISEVIQWMDENKDIAYFSFGANPRNCIDDGKYNGYVKMQDIEIYKLNMQACVWKTEKLLNYWRKEDNPWTWELIANCTTFNSKDVFYTVKDRDNSPVSYGYNDEGMGVYRGKWVIEDVKPLFESNGIFIDYSIRGIYNKITDKNNYKPSFKLLKYSIKRVGAKYTVLICNFYIHKAISLKLRGKCKYNDFAAYLTKRKNKQTQL
;
A
#
# COMPACT_ATOMS: atom_id res chain seq x y z
N MET A 1 11.54 6.25 -9.41
CA MET A 1 10.91 6.95 -8.27
C MET A 1 11.78 8.05 -7.69
N ILE A 2 12.93 7.77 -7.05
CA ILE A 2 13.78 8.79 -6.38
C ILE A 2 14.06 10.01 -7.26
N ASN A 3 14.48 9.82 -8.52
CA ASN A 3 14.76 10.94 -9.42
C ASN A 3 13.52 11.79 -9.72
N CYS A 4 12.34 11.15 -9.82
CA CYS A 4 11.07 11.87 -10.00
C CYS A 4 10.77 12.72 -8.76
N LEU A 5 10.83 12.11 -7.55
CA LEU A 5 10.58 12.82 -6.30
C LEU A 5 11.56 13.97 -6.05
N LYS A 6 12.83 13.82 -6.45
CA LYS A 6 13.83 14.90 -6.35
C LYS A 6 13.58 16.06 -7.32
N ALA A 7 12.84 15.83 -8.40
CA ALA A 7 12.46 16.88 -9.33
C ALA A 7 11.21 17.65 -8.89
N ILE A 8 10.46 17.13 -7.91
CA ILE A 8 9.29 17.79 -7.34
C ILE A 8 9.77 18.86 -6.35
N ASN A 9 9.40 20.12 -6.62
CA ASN A 9 9.78 21.28 -5.81
C ASN A 9 8.66 21.75 -4.87
N THR A 10 7.57 20.99 -4.76
CA THR A 10 6.43 21.28 -3.87
C THR A 10 6.52 20.47 -2.57
N PRO A 11 6.04 21.00 -1.43
CA PRO A 11 6.04 20.27 -0.15
C PRO A 11 5.21 18.98 -0.18
N TYR A 12 4.22 18.93 -1.07
CA TYR A 12 3.29 17.83 -1.23
C TYR A 12 3.40 17.19 -2.62
N THR A 13 3.23 15.88 -2.65
CA THR A 13 3.19 15.06 -3.87
C THR A 13 1.92 14.23 -3.84
N ILE A 14 1.18 14.20 -4.95
CA ILE A 14 0.12 13.20 -5.17
C ILE A 14 0.76 12.00 -5.86
N LEU A 15 0.65 10.83 -5.24
CA LEU A 15 1.00 9.56 -5.87
C LEU A 15 -0.23 9.03 -6.60
N PHE A 16 -0.05 8.66 -7.86
CA PHE A 16 -1.09 8.11 -8.71
C PHE A 16 -0.46 7.17 -9.73
N LEU A 17 -1.10 6.03 -10.01
CA LEU A 17 -0.63 5.07 -11.00
C LEU A 17 -1.30 5.31 -12.35
N ASP A 18 -0.69 4.79 -13.41
CA ASP A 18 -1.16 4.94 -14.79
C ASP A 18 -2.46 4.17 -15.08
N ASP A 19 -2.81 3.22 -14.23
CA ASP A 19 -4.03 2.42 -14.30
C ASP A 19 -5.14 2.88 -13.34
N PHE A 20 -4.93 3.98 -12.60
CA PHE A 20 -5.93 4.60 -11.74
C PHE A 20 -6.85 5.52 -12.54
N PHE A 21 -7.74 4.96 -13.36
CA PHE A 21 -8.61 5.78 -14.19
C PHE A 21 -9.65 6.55 -13.36
N ILE A 22 -9.60 7.89 -13.41
CA ILE A 22 -10.54 8.77 -12.72
C ILE A 22 -11.95 8.59 -13.29
N ARG A 23 -12.94 8.37 -12.41
CA ARG A 23 -14.32 8.02 -12.76
C ARG A 23 -15.35 9.11 -12.44
N LYS A 24 -14.97 10.06 -11.59
CA LYS A 24 -15.81 11.19 -11.16
C LYS A 24 -14.93 12.44 -11.00
N PRO A 25 -15.50 13.65 -11.06
CA PRO A 25 -14.78 14.86 -10.69
C PRO A 25 -14.11 14.73 -9.32
N ILE A 26 -12.87 15.20 -9.23
CA ILE A 26 -12.08 15.17 -8.00
C ILE A 26 -12.64 16.19 -7.01
N ASN A 27 -12.77 15.80 -5.74
CA ASN A 27 -13.14 16.73 -4.68
C ASN A 27 -11.91 17.57 -4.25
N GLN A 28 -11.66 18.65 -4.98
CA GLN A 28 -10.52 19.53 -4.73
C GLN A 28 -10.54 20.16 -3.33
N ASN A 29 -11.73 20.52 -2.81
CA ASN A 29 -11.86 21.13 -1.49
C ASN A 29 -11.38 20.18 -0.39
N HIS A 30 -11.71 18.89 -0.51
CA HIS A 30 -11.27 17.90 0.46
C HIS A 30 -9.77 17.60 0.36
N ILE A 31 -9.17 17.66 -0.83
CA ILE A 31 -7.70 17.58 -0.98
C ILE A 31 -7.03 18.78 -0.29
N SER A 32 -7.57 20.00 -0.46
CA SER A 32 -7.06 21.20 0.21
C SER A 32 -7.15 21.10 1.73
N GLU A 33 -8.25 20.56 2.25
CA GLU A 33 -8.45 20.29 3.68
C GLU A 33 -7.41 19.29 4.23
N VAL A 34 -7.18 18.18 3.50
CA VAL A 34 -6.14 17.21 3.83
C VAL A 34 -4.75 17.85 3.89
N ILE A 35 -4.42 18.72 2.92
CA ILE A 35 -3.15 19.45 2.90
C ILE A 35 -3.02 20.34 4.13
N GLN A 36 -4.09 21.07 4.50
CA GLN A 36 -4.11 21.90 5.69
C GLN A 36 -3.84 21.08 6.97
N TRP A 37 -4.47 19.93 7.13
CA TRP A 37 -4.20 19.04 8.28
C TRP A 37 -2.74 18.58 8.33
N MET A 38 -2.13 18.34 7.17
CA MET A 38 -0.71 17.97 7.07
C MET A 38 0.23 19.14 7.37
N ASP A 39 -0.19 20.38 7.08
CA ASP A 39 0.53 21.59 7.47
C ASP A 39 0.52 21.80 8.98
N GLU A 40 -0.64 21.61 9.61
CA GLU A 40 -0.85 21.75 11.06
C GLU A 40 -0.14 20.66 11.87
N ASN A 41 -0.01 19.44 11.32
CA ASN A 41 0.66 18.33 11.98
C ASN A 41 1.84 17.80 11.16
N LYS A 42 3.06 18.16 11.59
CA LYS A 42 4.30 17.80 10.90
C LYS A 42 4.62 16.31 10.91
N ASP A 43 4.08 15.54 11.86
CA ASP A 43 4.33 14.09 11.96
C ASP A 43 3.57 13.29 10.91
N ILE A 44 2.51 13.84 10.31
CA ILE A 44 1.76 13.14 9.26
C ILE A 44 2.63 12.99 8.00
N ALA A 45 2.77 11.74 7.56
CA ALA A 45 3.44 11.39 6.31
C ALA A 45 2.53 11.48 5.09
N TYR A 46 1.33 10.91 5.18
CA TYR A 46 0.36 10.94 4.10
C TYR A 46 -1.08 10.67 4.58
N PHE A 47 -2.02 11.01 3.69
CA PHE A 47 -3.41 10.55 3.70
C PHE A 47 -3.71 9.71 2.45
N SER A 48 -4.11 8.45 2.65
CA SER A 48 -4.46 7.53 1.55
C SER A 48 -5.91 7.70 1.18
N PHE A 49 -6.14 7.88 -0.11
CA PHE A 49 -7.46 7.93 -0.73
C PHE A 49 -7.98 6.54 -1.06
N GLY A 50 -7.19 5.50 -0.76
CA GLY A 50 -7.58 4.13 -0.94
C GLY A 50 -8.24 3.51 0.27
N ALA A 51 -9.49 3.07 0.10
CA ALA A 51 -10.28 2.47 1.17
C ALA A 51 -9.87 1.01 1.43
N ASN A 52 -8.82 0.82 2.21
CA ASN A 52 -8.42 -0.49 2.73
C ASN A 52 -8.01 -0.42 4.21
N PRO A 53 -8.88 0.10 5.10
CA PRO A 53 -8.57 0.11 6.53
C PRO A 53 -8.52 -1.32 7.05
N ARG A 54 -7.39 -1.67 7.68
CA ARG A 54 -7.20 -2.98 8.33
C ARG A 54 -7.11 -2.79 9.84
N ASN A 55 -5.92 -2.74 10.40
CA ASN A 55 -5.65 -2.44 11.80
C ASN A 55 -5.49 -0.92 11.99
N CYS A 56 -6.62 -0.22 11.88
CA CYS A 56 -6.71 1.23 12.05
C CYS A 56 -7.50 1.59 13.31
N ILE A 57 -7.32 2.82 13.80
CA ILE A 57 -8.04 3.39 14.93
C ILE A 57 -8.67 4.70 14.47
N ASP A 58 -9.96 4.87 14.74
CA ASP A 58 -10.61 6.17 14.64
C ASP A 58 -10.21 7.01 15.86
N ASP A 59 -9.34 7.99 15.65
CA ASP A 59 -8.89 8.90 16.71
C ASP A 59 -9.70 10.20 16.74
N GLY A 60 -10.73 10.32 15.90
CA GLY A 60 -11.64 11.47 15.85
C GLY A 60 -11.01 12.77 15.35
N LYS A 61 -9.78 12.76 14.83
CA LYS A 61 -9.05 13.99 14.47
C LYS A 61 -9.37 14.52 13.09
N TYR A 62 -9.54 13.63 12.11
CA TYR A 62 -9.67 13.99 10.70
C TYR A 62 -10.90 13.29 10.13
N ASN A 63 -11.89 14.09 9.72
CA ASN A 63 -13.17 13.58 9.26
C ASN A 63 -12.98 12.68 8.03
N GLY A 64 -13.63 11.52 8.03
CA GLY A 64 -13.51 10.53 6.94
C GLY A 64 -12.24 9.68 6.95
N TYR A 65 -11.30 9.88 7.89
CA TYR A 65 -10.05 9.13 7.97
C TYR A 65 -9.89 8.37 9.29
N VAL A 66 -9.11 7.29 9.22
CA VAL A 66 -8.66 6.51 10.38
C VAL A 66 -7.15 6.43 10.40
N LYS A 67 -6.58 6.46 11.60
CA LYS A 67 -5.14 6.36 11.83
C LYS A 67 -4.69 4.91 11.70
N MET A 68 -3.67 4.64 10.90
CA MET A 68 -3.04 3.32 10.86
C MET A 68 -2.19 3.10 12.11
N GLN A 69 -2.23 1.89 12.68
CA GLN A 69 -1.44 1.55 13.87
C GLN A 69 0.08 1.49 13.57
N ASP A 70 0.88 1.57 14.64
CA ASP A 70 2.34 1.54 14.58
C ASP A 70 2.87 0.29 13.87
N ILE A 71 2.24 -0.87 14.11
CA ILE A 71 2.58 -2.13 13.44
C ILE A 71 1.41 -2.51 12.51
N GLU A 72 1.55 -2.15 11.24
CA GLU A 72 0.57 -2.45 10.19
C GLU A 72 1.28 -2.66 8.85
N ILE A 73 0.91 -3.71 8.13
CA ILE A 73 1.35 -3.96 6.76
C ILE A 73 0.71 -2.96 5.78
N TYR A 74 1.42 -2.65 4.69
CA TYR A 74 0.96 -1.72 3.66
C TYR A 74 0.66 -0.29 4.14
N LYS A 75 1.34 0.18 5.21
CA LYS A 75 1.49 1.63 5.44
C LYS A 75 2.23 2.28 4.28
N LEU A 76 3.29 1.66 3.78
CA LEU A 76 3.84 2.02 2.47
C LEU A 76 3.05 1.22 1.41
N ASN A 77 2.24 1.92 0.63
CA ASN A 77 1.47 1.35 -0.47
C ASN A 77 1.44 2.31 -1.66
N MET A 78 1.08 1.80 -2.83
CA MET A 78 0.97 2.59 -4.07
C MET A 78 -0.44 3.06 -4.39
N GLN A 79 -1.35 3.07 -3.41
CA GLN A 79 -2.70 3.64 -3.63
C GLN A 79 -2.61 5.14 -3.83
N ALA A 80 -3.68 5.73 -4.37
CA ALA A 80 -3.73 7.17 -4.54
C ALA A 80 -3.66 7.85 -3.17
N CYS A 81 -2.81 8.85 -3.04
CA CYS A 81 -2.58 9.51 -1.75
C CYS A 81 -1.87 10.85 -1.93
N VAL A 82 -2.04 11.74 -0.95
CA VAL A 82 -1.22 12.94 -0.79
C VAL A 82 -0.14 12.65 0.24
N TRP A 83 1.12 12.79 -0.16
CA TRP A 83 2.30 12.65 0.68
C TRP A 83 2.96 14.00 0.94
N LYS A 84 3.61 14.12 2.11
CA LYS A 84 4.74 15.04 2.23
C LYS A 84 5.88 14.52 1.37
N THR A 85 6.33 15.33 0.41
CA THR A 85 7.34 14.94 -0.59
C THR A 85 8.61 14.42 0.08
N GLU A 86 9.10 15.13 1.10
CA GLU A 86 10.26 14.74 1.90
C GLU A 86 10.09 13.35 2.53
N LYS A 87 8.97 13.12 3.23
CA LYS A 87 8.73 11.85 3.93
C LYS A 87 8.61 10.70 2.95
N LEU A 88 7.92 10.89 1.82
CA LEU A 88 7.87 9.89 0.75
C LEU A 88 9.28 9.56 0.25
N LEU A 89 10.08 10.58 -0.07
CA LEU A 89 11.46 10.40 -0.54
C LEU A 89 12.33 9.63 0.48
N ASN A 90 12.19 9.91 1.77
CA ASN A 90 12.95 9.25 2.84
C ASN A 90 12.66 7.74 2.93
N TYR A 91 11.49 7.30 2.48
CA TYR A 91 11.15 5.89 2.42
C TYR A 91 11.72 5.16 1.20
N TRP A 92 12.32 5.86 0.23
CA TRP A 92 12.90 5.22 -0.95
C TRP A 92 14.42 5.02 -0.84
N ARG A 93 14.91 3.88 -1.33
CA ARG A 93 16.32 3.60 -1.62
C ARG A 93 16.48 3.20 -3.07
N LYS A 94 17.71 3.35 -3.58
CA LYS A 94 18.03 3.12 -4.99
C LYS A 94 17.70 1.70 -5.46
N GLU A 95 17.76 0.73 -4.55
CA GLU A 95 17.52 -0.69 -4.84
C GLU A 95 16.05 -1.11 -4.72
N ASP A 96 15.16 -0.22 -4.25
CA ASP A 96 13.75 -0.53 -4.08
C ASP A 96 13.05 -0.61 -5.44
N ASN A 97 12.27 -1.66 -5.65
CA ASN A 97 11.16 -1.67 -6.60
C ASN A 97 9.82 -1.56 -5.86
N PRO A 98 8.71 -1.18 -6.53
CA PRO A 98 7.42 -0.98 -5.89
C PRO A 98 6.98 -2.14 -4.98
N TRP A 99 7.04 -3.38 -5.45
CA TRP A 99 6.66 -4.55 -4.65
C TRP A 99 7.52 -4.73 -3.40
N THR A 100 8.84 -4.62 -3.54
CA THR A 100 9.75 -4.74 -2.39
C THR A 100 9.65 -3.56 -1.43
N TRP A 101 9.23 -2.40 -1.91
CA TRP A 101 8.99 -1.21 -1.11
C TRP A 101 7.75 -1.41 -0.22
N GLU A 102 6.63 -1.81 -0.81
CA GLU A 102 5.38 -2.07 -0.06
C GLU A 102 5.52 -3.18 0.98
N LEU A 103 6.30 -4.22 0.69
CA LEU A 103 6.43 -5.37 1.59
C LEU A 103 7.53 -5.18 2.63
N ILE A 104 8.75 -4.84 2.20
CA ILE A 104 9.93 -4.86 3.07
C ILE A 104 10.21 -3.47 3.63
N ALA A 105 10.19 -2.42 2.80
CA ALA A 105 10.44 -1.07 3.29
C ALA A 105 9.35 -0.65 4.28
N ASN A 106 8.13 -1.18 4.15
CA ASN A 106 7.05 -0.97 5.12
C ASN A 106 7.46 -1.28 6.57
N CYS A 107 8.33 -2.27 6.81
CA CYS A 107 8.78 -2.58 8.17
C CYS A 107 9.57 -1.42 8.82
N THR A 108 10.15 -0.52 8.02
CA THR A 108 10.83 0.67 8.55
C THR A 108 9.86 1.67 9.19
N THR A 109 8.58 1.63 8.81
CA THR A 109 7.54 2.47 9.41
C THR A 109 7.18 2.03 10.84
N PHE A 110 7.57 0.83 11.29
CA PHE A 110 7.15 0.30 12.59
C PHE A 110 7.85 0.97 13.78
N ASN A 111 8.97 1.62 13.52
CA ASN A 111 9.72 2.39 14.50
C ASN A 111 9.85 3.87 14.08
N SER A 112 9.05 4.30 13.09
CA SER A 112 9.01 5.70 12.67
C SER A 112 8.13 6.50 13.62
N LYS A 113 8.40 7.80 13.74
CA LYS A 113 7.48 8.77 14.36
C LYS A 113 6.38 9.23 13.39
N ASP A 114 6.52 8.89 12.12
CA ASP A 114 5.57 9.28 11.08
C ASP A 114 4.19 8.66 11.32
N VAL A 115 3.16 9.48 11.09
CA VAL A 115 1.75 9.11 11.22
C VAL A 115 1.13 8.94 9.84
N PHE A 116 0.28 7.93 9.70
CA PHE A 116 -0.32 7.53 8.44
C PHE A 116 -1.83 7.40 8.60
N TYR A 117 -2.58 7.98 7.68
CA TYR A 117 -4.04 7.93 7.66
C TYR A 117 -4.55 7.30 6.37
N THR A 118 -5.69 6.64 6.44
CA THR A 118 -6.43 6.14 5.29
C THR A 118 -7.90 6.46 5.42
N VAL A 119 -8.59 6.66 4.30
CA VAL A 119 -10.04 6.84 4.31
C VAL A 119 -10.74 5.66 4.98
N LYS A 120 -11.80 5.95 5.73
CA LYS A 120 -12.67 4.97 6.42
C LYS A 120 -13.34 4.04 5.41
N ASP A 121 -13.76 4.60 4.29
CA ASP A 121 -14.47 3.92 3.22
C ASP A 121 -14.29 4.70 1.91
N ARG A 122 -14.88 4.18 0.83
CA ARG A 122 -14.74 4.75 -0.52
C ARG A 122 -15.49 6.08 -0.68
N ASP A 123 -16.55 6.30 0.09
CA ASP A 123 -17.37 7.51 -0.01
C ASP A 123 -16.65 8.73 0.56
N ASN A 124 -15.74 8.50 1.50
CA ASN A 124 -14.83 9.52 2.02
C ASN A 124 -13.62 9.81 1.11
N SER A 125 -13.44 9.08 0.00
CA SER A 125 -12.31 9.32 -0.90
C SER A 125 -12.51 10.55 -1.77
N PRO A 126 -11.55 11.50 -1.83
CA PRO A 126 -11.65 12.65 -2.74
C PRO A 126 -11.47 12.27 -4.21
N VAL A 127 -10.97 11.06 -4.49
CA VAL A 127 -10.66 10.61 -5.85
C VAL A 127 -11.32 9.26 -6.09
N SER A 128 -12.28 9.23 -7.02
CA SER A 128 -12.84 7.98 -7.50
C SER A 128 -12.01 7.48 -8.68
N TYR A 129 -11.16 6.49 -8.45
CA TYR A 129 -10.35 5.86 -9.51
C TYR A 129 -10.68 4.38 -9.73
N GLY A 130 -11.88 4.00 -9.26
CA GLY A 130 -12.44 2.65 -9.17
C GLY A 130 -11.96 1.91 -7.92
N TYR A 131 -12.60 0.79 -7.60
CA TYR A 131 -12.10 -0.18 -6.64
C TYR A 131 -12.83 -1.51 -6.86
N ASN A 132 -12.08 -2.56 -7.20
CA ASN A 132 -12.56 -3.92 -7.06
C ASN A 132 -11.60 -4.70 -6.14
N ASP A 133 -12.06 -5.81 -5.59
CA ASP A 133 -11.26 -6.61 -4.65
C ASP A 133 -10.12 -7.39 -5.34
N GLU A 134 -10.05 -7.36 -6.68
CA GLU A 134 -9.23 -8.27 -7.49
C GLU A 134 -8.08 -7.58 -8.26
N GLY A 135 -8.07 -6.26 -8.32
CA GLY A 135 -7.12 -5.45 -9.08
C GLY A 135 -7.79 -4.40 -9.95
N MET A 136 -7.19 -3.22 -10.00
CA MET A 136 -7.70 -2.06 -10.72
C MET A 136 -7.08 -1.98 -12.09
N GLY A 137 -7.79 -1.49 -13.11
CA GLY A 137 -7.20 -1.11 -14.39
C GLY A 137 -6.37 -2.20 -15.07
N VAL A 138 -5.08 -2.26 -14.70
CA VAL A 138 -4.13 -3.30 -15.10
C VAL A 138 -3.67 -4.08 -13.87
N TYR A 139 -3.98 -5.38 -13.83
CA TYR A 139 -3.48 -6.28 -12.81
C TYR A 139 -2.54 -7.33 -13.40
N ARG A 140 -1.32 -7.42 -12.83
CA ARG A 140 -0.24 -8.34 -13.29
C ARG A 140 0.08 -8.19 -14.78
N GLY A 141 0.02 -6.96 -15.26
CA GLY A 141 0.31 -6.62 -16.65
C GLY A 141 -0.82 -6.93 -17.63
N LYS A 142 -2.02 -7.32 -17.16
CA LYS A 142 -3.21 -7.63 -17.98
C LYS A 142 -4.39 -6.73 -17.62
N TRP A 143 -5.31 -6.51 -18.55
CA TRP A 143 -6.51 -5.70 -18.32
C TRP A 143 -7.50 -6.38 -17.38
N VAL A 144 -8.05 -5.64 -16.43
CA VAL A 144 -9.22 -6.05 -15.65
C VAL A 144 -10.46 -5.53 -16.37
N ILE A 145 -11.01 -6.35 -17.27
CA ILE A 145 -12.06 -5.93 -18.23
C ILE A 145 -13.29 -5.39 -17.54
N GLU A 146 -13.68 -6.00 -16.43
CA GLU A 146 -14.83 -5.60 -15.61
C GLU A 146 -14.67 -4.18 -15.05
N ASP A 147 -13.42 -3.74 -14.83
CA ASP A 147 -13.10 -2.41 -14.30
C ASP A 147 -12.99 -1.36 -15.42
N VAL A 148 -12.36 -1.70 -16.55
CA VAL A 148 -11.98 -0.73 -17.59
C VAL A 148 -12.96 -0.63 -18.75
N LYS A 149 -13.59 -1.73 -19.17
CA LYS A 149 -14.39 -1.76 -20.41
C LYS A 149 -15.60 -0.80 -20.35
N PRO A 150 -16.42 -0.80 -19.28
CA PRO A 150 -17.54 0.14 -19.18
C PRO A 150 -17.06 1.61 -19.17
N LEU A 151 -15.91 1.87 -18.56
CA LEU A 151 -15.34 3.21 -18.49
C LEU A 151 -14.88 3.68 -19.86
N PHE A 152 -14.15 2.85 -20.60
CA PHE A 152 -13.65 3.22 -21.92
C PHE A 152 -14.78 3.38 -22.93
N GLU A 153 -15.75 2.46 -22.96
CA GLU A 153 -16.90 2.54 -23.87
C GLU A 153 -17.76 3.79 -23.61
N SER A 154 -18.05 4.11 -22.34
CA SER A 154 -18.84 5.31 -21.99
C SER A 154 -18.12 6.63 -22.32
N ASN A 155 -16.80 6.61 -22.47
CA ASN A 155 -15.99 7.77 -22.85
C ASN A 155 -15.56 7.75 -24.34
N GLY A 156 -16.07 6.80 -25.14
CA GLY A 156 -15.72 6.68 -26.56
C GLY A 156 -14.25 6.30 -26.82
N ILE A 157 -13.59 5.67 -25.85
CA ILE A 157 -12.19 5.26 -25.95
C ILE A 157 -12.13 3.84 -26.52
N PHE A 158 -11.50 3.69 -27.68
CA PHE A 158 -11.27 2.39 -28.30
C PHE A 158 -9.93 1.79 -27.86
N ILE A 159 -9.96 0.57 -27.32
CA ILE A 159 -8.78 -0.17 -26.86
C ILE A 159 -8.79 -1.58 -27.46
N ASP A 160 -7.68 -1.97 -28.09
CA ASP A 160 -7.41 -3.37 -28.39
C ASP A 160 -6.88 -4.08 -27.15
N TYR A 161 -7.78 -4.77 -26.44
CA TYR A 161 -7.43 -5.50 -25.23
C TYR A 161 -6.51 -6.70 -25.47
N SER A 162 -6.37 -7.18 -26.71
CA SER A 162 -5.56 -8.35 -27.03
C SER A 162 -4.07 -8.10 -26.87
N ILE A 163 -3.61 -6.86 -27.10
CA ILE A 163 -2.20 -6.46 -27.02
C ILE A 163 -1.62 -6.74 -25.63
N ARG A 164 -2.37 -6.37 -24.58
CA ARG A 164 -1.99 -6.57 -23.18
C ARG A 164 -2.54 -7.90 -22.62
N GLY A 165 -3.65 -8.38 -23.17
CA GLY A 165 -4.39 -9.54 -22.69
C GLY A 165 -5.30 -9.22 -21.51
N ILE A 166 -6.17 -10.17 -21.19
CA ILE A 166 -7.22 -10.05 -20.17
C ILE A 166 -6.81 -10.85 -18.92
N TYR A 167 -6.94 -10.21 -17.75
CA TYR A 167 -6.70 -10.86 -16.47
C TYR A 167 -7.78 -11.92 -16.20
N ASN A 168 -7.37 -13.09 -15.73
CA ASN A 168 -8.28 -14.16 -15.35
C ASN A 168 -7.78 -14.83 -14.07
N LYS A 169 -8.54 -14.63 -13.00
CA LYS A 169 -8.23 -15.11 -11.65
C LYS A 169 -8.04 -16.63 -11.54
N ILE A 170 -8.77 -17.42 -12.32
CA ILE A 170 -8.70 -18.89 -12.28
C ILE A 170 -7.36 -19.37 -12.83
N THR A 171 -6.89 -18.72 -13.90
CA THR A 171 -5.67 -19.11 -14.59
C THR A 171 -4.40 -18.47 -14.02
N ASP A 172 -4.53 -17.34 -13.32
CA ASP A 172 -3.39 -16.62 -12.74
C ASP A 172 -2.92 -17.28 -11.44
N LYS A 173 -1.89 -18.13 -11.55
CA LYS A 173 -1.23 -18.73 -10.38
C LYS A 173 -0.15 -17.79 -9.86
N ASN A 174 -0.28 -17.37 -8.60
CA ASN A 174 0.74 -16.57 -7.92
C ASN A 174 2.01 -17.40 -7.62
N ASN A 175 2.94 -17.46 -8.56
CA ASN A 175 4.18 -18.24 -8.46
C ASN A 175 5.32 -17.50 -7.74
N TYR A 176 5.01 -16.55 -6.85
CA TYR A 176 6.05 -15.80 -6.15
C TYR A 176 6.92 -16.73 -5.29
N LYS A 177 8.19 -16.89 -5.68
CA LYS A 177 9.20 -17.60 -4.90
C LYS A 177 10.17 -16.56 -4.32
N PRO A 178 10.37 -16.54 -2.99
CA PRO A 178 11.38 -15.69 -2.39
C PRO A 178 12.76 -16.05 -2.96
N SER A 179 13.43 -15.08 -3.56
CA SER A 179 14.77 -15.28 -4.12
C SER A 179 15.86 -14.94 -3.11
N PHE A 180 17.06 -15.49 -3.28
CA PHE A 180 18.22 -15.09 -2.47
C PHE A 180 18.51 -13.59 -2.56
N LYS A 181 18.19 -12.96 -3.71
CA LYS A 181 18.27 -11.50 -3.89
C LYS A 181 17.35 -10.76 -2.91
N LEU A 182 16.13 -11.27 -2.68
CA LEU A 182 15.20 -10.70 -1.71
C LEU A 182 15.76 -10.78 -0.28
N LEU A 183 16.39 -11.90 0.09
CA LEU A 183 16.99 -12.05 1.40
C LEU A 183 18.11 -11.02 1.63
N LYS A 184 19.05 -10.90 0.68
CA LYS A 184 20.13 -9.92 0.74
C LYS A 184 19.59 -8.48 0.81
N TYR A 185 18.57 -8.18 0.02
CA TYR A 185 17.89 -6.88 0.05
C TYR A 185 17.23 -6.62 1.42
N SER A 186 16.50 -7.58 1.99
CA SER A 186 15.88 -7.44 3.31
C SER A 186 16.91 -7.15 4.41
N ILE A 187 18.05 -7.85 4.41
CA ILE A 187 19.13 -7.59 5.39
C ILE A 187 19.63 -6.16 5.26
N LYS A 188 19.92 -5.71 4.03
CA LYS A 188 20.35 -4.33 3.78
C LYS A 188 19.28 -3.30 4.16
N ARG A 189 18.01 -3.64 3.96
CA ARG A 189 16.88 -2.72 4.13
C ARG A 189 16.49 -2.52 5.59
N VAL A 190 16.21 -3.61 6.29
CA VAL A 190 15.59 -3.63 7.62
C VAL A 190 16.50 -4.26 8.69
N GLY A 191 17.70 -4.68 8.31
CA GLY A 191 18.66 -5.34 9.19
C GLY A 191 18.37 -6.84 9.37
N ALA A 192 19.36 -7.53 9.95
CA ALA A 192 19.29 -8.98 10.19
C ALA A 192 18.12 -9.36 11.12
N LYS A 193 17.88 -8.56 12.17
CA LYS A 193 16.81 -8.82 13.16
C LYS A 193 15.43 -8.91 12.49
N TYR A 194 15.02 -7.89 11.73
CA TYR A 194 13.73 -7.93 11.03
C TYR A 194 13.71 -8.96 9.92
N THR A 195 14.83 -9.18 9.23
CA THR A 195 14.90 -10.23 8.21
C THR A 195 14.61 -11.61 8.80
N VAL A 196 15.21 -11.95 9.94
CA VAL A 196 14.94 -13.21 10.65
C VAL A 196 13.47 -13.30 11.05
N LEU A 197 12.86 -12.22 11.54
CA LEU A 197 11.43 -12.20 11.87
C LEU A 197 10.55 -12.45 10.64
N ILE A 198 10.87 -11.83 9.50
CA ILE A 198 10.16 -12.03 8.23
C ILE A 198 10.30 -13.49 7.79
N CYS A 199 11.51 -14.05 7.79
CA CYS A 199 11.76 -15.45 7.45
C CYS A 199 10.99 -16.40 8.38
N ASN A 200 11.03 -16.16 9.69
CA ASN A 200 10.29 -16.96 10.67
C ASN A 200 8.78 -16.93 10.43
N PHE A 201 8.23 -15.76 10.09
CA PHE A 201 6.82 -15.65 9.72
C PHE A 201 6.47 -16.52 8.51
N TYR A 202 7.25 -16.45 7.42
CA TYR A 202 7.01 -17.27 6.23
C TYR A 202 7.17 -18.78 6.49
N ILE A 203 8.15 -19.17 7.31
CA ILE A 203 8.32 -20.57 7.75
C ILE A 203 7.09 -21.02 8.55
N HIS A 204 6.67 -20.25 9.55
CA HIS A 204 5.46 -20.56 10.32
C HIS A 204 4.21 -20.62 9.44
N LYS A 205 4.10 -19.74 8.44
CA LYS A 205 3.00 -19.73 7.48
C LYS A 205 2.99 -21.01 6.64
N ALA A 206 4.11 -21.40 6.07
CA ALA A 206 4.24 -22.61 5.27
C ALA A 206 3.92 -23.88 6.09
N ILE A 207 4.47 -23.98 7.31
CA ILE A 207 4.20 -25.11 8.21
C ILE A 207 2.72 -25.15 8.61
N SER A 208 2.13 -24.02 8.98
CA SER A 208 0.73 -23.96 9.41
C SER A 208 -0.23 -24.32 8.25
N LEU A 209 0.04 -23.82 7.04
CA LEU A 209 -0.76 -24.19 5.86
C LEU A 209 -0.66 -25.68 5.57
N LYS A 210 0.55 -26.28 5.64
CA LYS A 210 0.74 -27.71 5.41
C LYS A 210 0.06 -28.58 6.47
N LEU A 211 0.12 -28.20 7.75
CA LEU A 211 -0.40 -29.01 8.85
C LEU A 211 -1.88 -28.80 9.15
N ARG A 212 -2.42 -27.59 8.90
CA ARG A 212 -3.75 -27.18 9.38
C ARG A 212 -4.67 -26.65 8.28
N GLY A 213 -4.20 -26.59 7.03
CA GLY A 213 -4.92 -25.95 5.92
C GLY A 213 -5.11 -24.43 6.05
N LYS A 214 -4.71 -23.82 7.17
CA LYS A 214 -4.82 -22.39 7.43
C LYS A 214 -3.62 -21.84 8.19
N CYS A 215 -3.27 -20.59 7.95
CA CYS A 215 -2.22 -19.92 8.71
C CYS A 215 -2.75 -19.51 10.09
N LYS A 216 -1.90 -19.64 11.12
CA LYS A 216 -2.21 -19.15 12.49
C LYS A 216 -2.30 -17.61 12.56
N TYR A 217 -1.62 -16.92 11.65
CA TYR A 217 -1.54 -15.47 11.59
C TYR A 217 -2.01 -15.01 10.22
N ASN A 218 -2.88 -14.00 10.18
CA ASN A 218 -3.40 -13.48 8.91
C ASN A 218 -2.28 -12.82 8.09
N ASP A 219 -1.37 -12.11 8.77
CA ASP A 219 -0.24 -11.41 8.16
C ASP A 219 0.96 -11.23 9.11
N PHE A 220 1.99 -10.53 8.61
CA PHE A 220 3.22 -10.26 9.34
C PHE A 220 3.04 -9.29 10.51
N ALA A 221 2.14 -8.30 10.40
CA ALA A 221 1.86 -7.37 11.48
C ALA A 221 1.22 -8.11 12.66
N ALA A 222 0.21 -8.94 12.42
CA ALA A 222 -0.42 -9.80 13.42
C ALA A 222 0.60 -10.75 14.09
N TYR A 223 1.54 -11.29 13.32
CA TYR A 223 2.65 -12.10 13.84
C TYR A 223 3.52 -11.31 14.82
N LEU A 224 3.92 -10.08 14.46
CA LEU A 224 4.75 -9.22 15.30
C LEU A 224 4.02 -8.74 16.55
N THR A 225 2.78 -8.27 16.43
CA THR A 225 1.97 -7.79 17.56
C THR A 225 1.82 -8.88 18.62
N LYS A 226 1.52 -10.12 18.21
CA LYS A 226 1.41 -11.25 19.15
C LYS A 226 2.74 -11.59 19.82
N ARG A 227 3.87 -11.47 19.12
CA ARG A 227 5.20 -11.69 19.72
C ARG A 227 5.56 -10.62 20.73
N LYS A 228 5.25 -9.36 20.43
CA LYS A 228 5.49 -8.23 21.34
C LYS A 228 4.70 -8.42 22.63
N ASN A 229 3.41 -8.73 22.54
CA ASN A 229 2.55 -8.96 23.71
C ASN A 229 3.03 -10.11 24.60
N LYS A 230 3.64 -11.16 24.03
CA LYS A 230 4.24 -12.25 24.81
C LYS A 230 5.53 -11.86 25.53
N GLN A 231 6.30 -10.92 24.98
CA GLN A 231 7.53 -10.43 25.61
C GLN A 231 7.23 -9.48 26.76
N THR A 232 6.10 -8.76 26.73
CA THR A 232 5.67 -7.86 27.83
C THR A 232 5.02 -8.60 29.00
N GLN A 233 4.77 -9.91 28.87
CA GLN A 233 4.14 -10.76 29.90
C GLN A 233 5.16 -11.62 30.67
N LEU A 234 6.46 -11.48 30.36
CA LEU A 234 7.59 -12.14 31.01
C LEU A 234 8.48 -11.07 31.66
#